data_AF-A0A820F5T7-F1
#
_entry.id   AF-A0A820F5T7-F1
#
_cell.length_a   1.000
_cell.length_b   1.000
_cell.length_c   1.000
_cell.angle_alpha   90.00
_cell.angle_beta   90.00
_cell.angle_gamma   90.00
#
_symmetry.space_group_name_H-M   'P 1'
#
loop_
_entity.id
_entity.type
_entity.pdbx_description
1 polymer ?
#
loop_
_entity_poly.entity_id
_entity_poly.type
_entity_poly.pdbx_seq_one_letter_code
_entity_poly.pdbx_strand_id
1 'polypeptide(L)'
;LKCSCSKIASTYDRFVEIKPEFHSICLSEFVSEQWRIGIANGLVSNLSIYSQKDYRRFISAHIQYLQGLCRLSQQSVNNAVNESLTSLLVTIELLSEENFYNHLNNSIEQSKSNAPILFSRLLFITRTVNHGNAFISTYGSNFEYIFLMTGTKSRYAYTEGMIYDDECSCGLYSNCTTQATFVDENSSNKTPVKGLKIGCTPSESFRLSTLECFYDQSCLNLIENYTNYHNSSTPLSTISSRFPENTTIDELIKNLFNEQWFNQSNYSSYYEQCSPLLCSYTNIERLNIFYTITLFLALQGGLTIILDWICPKLVRIVSTVNRYRKRRRTSIHPDNSLEISSDSSVIHNTALNVAITRADNITSEGIIISPIRRYSNIISIIVLLTVLIVGVIIFSIYYAQHVLATDPTMNNSLNTTASTTILTSSTTP
;
A
#
# COMPACT_ATOMS: atom_id res chain seq x y z
N LEU A 1 -17.53 17.84 0.62
CA LEU A 1 -18.90 17.29 0.55
C LEU A 1 -18.80 15.80 0.89
N LYS A 2 -19.59 15.30 1.83
CA LYS A 2 -19.62 13.90 2.26
C LYS A 2 -21.06 13.40 2.17
N CYS A 3 -21.31 12.42 1.32
CA CYS A 3 -22.64 11.85 1.12
C CYS A 3 -22.69 10.44 1.67
N SER A 4 -23.66 10.14 2.53
CA SER A 4 -23.83 8.76 3.05
C SER A 4 -24.57 7.89 2.03
N CYS A 5 -24.03 6.72 1.72
CA CYS A 5 -24.69 5.73 0.86
C CYS A 5 -25.83 5.04 1.62
N SER A 6 -26.97 4.79 0.96
CA SER A 6 -28.04 3.96 1.51
C SER A 6 -27.69 2.47 1.47
N LYS A 7 -26.94 2.04 0.45
CA LYS A 7 -26.42 0.69 0.29
C LYS A 7 -24.90 0.72 0.43
N ILE A 8 -24.42 0.18 1.54
CA ILE A 8 -23.00 0.22 1.91
C ILE A 8 -22.13 -0.84 1.24
N ALA A 9 -22.74 -1.83 0.58
CA ALA A 9 -22.04 -2.95 -0.04
C ALA A 9 -22.67 -3.28 -1.39
N SER A 10 -21.85 -3.29 -2.44
CA SER A 10 -22.27 -3.67 -3.80
C SER A 10 -21.19 -4.50 -4.48
N THR A 11 -21.60 -5.51 -5.23
CA THR A 11 -20.70 -6.34 -6.03
C THR A 11 -20.19 -5.56 -7.25
N TYR A 12 -18.95 -5.83 -7.66
CA TYR A 12 -18.31 -5.13 -8.78
C TYR A 12 -19.04 -5.35 -10.11
N ASP A 13 -19.66 -6.51 -10.33
CA ASP A 13 -20.46 -6.84 -11.52
C ASP A 13 -21.59 -5.83 -11.82
N ARG A 14 -21.99 -5.00 -10.85
CA ARG A 14 -23.00 -3.95 -11.05
C ARG A 14 -22.49 -2.72 -11.79
N PHE A 15 -21.19 -2.50 -11.84
CA PHE A 15 -20.58 -1.30 -12.40
C PHE A 15 -19.23 -1.56 -13.10
N VAL A 16 -18.81 -2.82 -13.23
CA VAL A 16 -17.59 -3.25 -13.93
C VAL A 16 -17.93 -4.37 -14.90
N GLU A 17 -17.40 -4.27 -16.11
CA GLU A 17 -17.31 -5.36 -17.08
C GLU A 17 -15.83 -5.67 -17.34
N ILE A 18 -15.48 -6.97 -17.32
CA ILE A 18 -14.12 -7.45 -17.61
C ILE A 18 -14.22 -8.53 -18.70
N LYS A 19 -13.52 -8.32 -19.81
CA LYS A 19 -13.44 -9.26 -20.95
C LYS A 19 -11.98 -9.63 -21.22
N PRO A 20 -11.57 -10.88 -20.93
CA PRO A 20 -10.24 -11.36 -21.28
C PRO A 20 -10.15 -11.70 -22.78
N GLU A 21 -9.02 -11.38 -23.39
CA GLU A 21 -8.64 -11.81 -24.74
C GLU A 21 -7.46 -12.78 -24.64
N PHE A 22 -7.58 -13.94 -25.26
CA PHE A 22 -6.58 -15.00 -25.22
C PHE A 22 -5.78 -15.08 -26.51
N HIS A 23 -4.54 -15.56 -26.37
CA HIS A 23 -3.60 -15.78 -27.47
C HIS A 23 -4.21 -16.70 -28.53
N SER A 24 -3.96 -16.38 -29.79
CA SER A 24 -4.56 -17.05 -30.95
C SER A 24 -4.37 -18.58 -30.93
N ILE A 25 -3.23 -19.06 -30.44
CA ILE A 25 -2.97 -20.51 -30.23
C ILE A 25 -4.05 -21.23 -29.41
N CYS A 26 -4.65 -20.57 -28.41
CA CYS A 26 -5.67 -21.18 -27.55
C CYS A 26 -7.09 -21.14 -28.16
N LEU A 27 -7.24 -20.48 -29.31
CA LEU A 27 -8.47 -20.36 -30.08
C LEU A 27 -8.36 -21.02 -31.46
N SER A 28 -7.19 -21.55 -31.81
CA SER A 28 -6.91 -22.14 -33.12
C SER A 28 -7.23 -23.62 -33.18
N GLU A 29 -7.13 -24.19 -34.37
CA GLU A 29 -7.29 -25.63 -34.59
C GLU A 29 -6.24 -26.48 -33.84
N PHE A 30 -5.08 -25.92 -33.50
CA PHE A 30 -3.96 -26.66 -32.90
C PHE A 30 -4.25 -27.18 -31.49
N VAL A 31 -5.26 -26.62 -30.80
CA VAL A 31 -5.76 -27.09 -29.50
C VAL A 31 -7.08 -27.86 -29.60
N SER A 32 -7.56 -28.10 -30.82
CA SER A 32 -8.81 -28.84 -31.06
C SER A 32 -8.61 -30.36 -30.88
N GLU A 33 -9.68 -31.04 -30.50
CA GLU A 33 -9.69 -32.51 -30.46
C GLU A 33 -9.47 -33.12 -31.86
N GLN A 34 -9.94 -32.45 -32.92
CA GLN A 34 -9.82 -32.92 -34.29
C GLN A 34 -8.35 -32.96 -34.73
N TRP A 35 -7.61 -31.88 -34.48
CA TRP A 35 -6.18 -31.83 -34.76
C TRP A 35 -5.41 -32.88 -33.96
N ARG A 36 -5.68 -32.97 -32.64
CA ARG A 36 -5.04 -33.94 -31.75
C ARG A 36 -5.26 -35.39 -32.20
N ILE A 37 -6.51 -35.75 -32.54
CA ILE A 37 -6.87 -37.09 -33.00
C ILE A 37 -6.26 -37.36 -34.38
N GLY A 38 -6.29 -36.39 -35.29
CA GLY A 38 -5.72 -36.55 -36.62
C GLY A 38 -4.22 -36.82 -36.59
N ILE A 39 -3.46 -36.04 -35.82
CA ILE A 39 -2.02 -36.28 -35.61
C ILE A 39 -1.78 -37.64 -34.97
N ALA A 40 -2.55 -38.00 -33.93
CA ALA A 40 -2.39 -39.28 -33.25
C ALA A 40 -2.67 -40.49 -34.17
N ASN A 41 -3.63 -40.37 -35.08
CA ASN A 41 -4.02 -41.44 -36.00
C ASN A 41 -2.98 -41.68 -37.12
N GLY A 42 -2.28 -40.63 -37.55
CA GLY A 42 -1.27 -40.76 -38.59
C GLY A 42 0.10 -41.25 -38.07
N LEU A 43 0.29 -41.25 -36.75
CA LEU A 43 1.45 -41.83 -36.08
C LEU A 43 1.26 -43.33 -35.79
N VAL A 44 2.36 -44.08 -35.83
CA VAL A 44 2.32 -45.50 -35.49
C VAL A 44 2.14 -45.68 -33.98
N SER A 45 1.25 -46.59 -33.58
CA SER A 45 0.94 -46.86 -32.16
C SER A 45 2.14 -47.37 -31.36
N ASN A 46 3.09 -48.05 -32.02
CA ASN A 46 4.33 -48.53 -31.41
C ASN A 46 5.45 -47.48 -31.52
N LEU A 47 5.60 -46.68 -30.45
CA LEU A 47 6.63 -45.64 -30.34
C LEU A 47 8.07 -46.17 -30.40
N SER A 48 8.30 -47.47 -30.24
CA SER A 48 9.64 -48.09 -30.34
C SER A 48 10.18 -48.16 -31.77
N ILE A 49 9.32 -47.93 -32.78
CA ILE A 49 9.74 -47.87 -34.19
C ILE A 49 10.56 -46.60 -34.45
N TYR A 50 10.24 -45.51 -33.75
CA TYR A 50 10.95 -44.25 -33.89
C TYR A 50 12.20 -44.22 -33.01
N SER A 51 13.25 -43.58 -33.52
CA SER A 51 14.44 -43.27 -32.71
C SER A 51 14.04 -42.48 -31.46
N GLN A 52 14.76 -42.70 -30.36
CA GLN A 52 14.38 -42.15 -29.05
C GLN A 52 14.25 -40.62 -29.04
N LYS A 53 15.07 -39.93 -29.86
CA LYS A 53 15.09 -38.47 -30.03
C LYS A 53 14.28 -37.97 -31.25
N ASP A 54 13.47 -38.82 -31.86
CA ASP A 54 12.57 -38.42 -32.95
C ASP A 54 11.36 -37.67 -32.43
N TYR A 55 11.03 -36.53 -33.05
CA TYR A 55 9.93 -35.68 -32.63
C TYR A 55 8.55 -36.33 -32.72
N ARG A 56 8.37 -37.35 -33.59
CA ARG A 56 7.12 -38.14 -33.68
C ARG A 56 6.76 -38.81 -32.35
N ARG A 57 7.75 -39.08 -31.48
CA ARG A 57 7.50 -39.61 -30.12
C ARG A 57 6.96 -38.56 -29.14
N PHE A 58 7.12 -37.27 -29.42
CA PHE A 58 6.82 -36.18 -28.50
C PHE A 58 5.62 -35.33 -28.93
N ILE A 59 5.35 -35.23 -30.23
CA ILE A 59 4.38 -34.26 -30.76
C ILE A 59 2.97 -34.43 -30.18
N SER A 60 2.48 -35.66 -30.02
CA SER A 60 1.18 -35.91 -29.40
C SER A 60 1.13 -35.43 -27.95
N ALA A 61 2.22 -35.61 -27.21
CA ALA A 61 2.34 -35.16 -25.83
C ALA A 61 2.39 -33.62 -25.75
N HIS A 62 3.10 -32.98 -26.68
CA HIS A 62 3.13 -31.52 -26.76
C HIS A 62 1.75 -30.93 -27.09
N ILE A 63 1.02 -31.50 -28.05
CA ILE A 63 -0.33 -31.04 -28.40
C ILE A 63 -1.28 -31.20 -27.21
N GLN A 64 -1.26 -32.37 -26.56
CA GLN A 64 -2.08 -32.61 -25.38
C GLN A 64 -1.73 -31.65 -24.22
N TYR A 65 -0.44 -31.39 -24.02
CA TYR A 65 0.02 -30.47 -22.98
C TYR A 65 -0.39 -29.02 -23.30
N LEU A 66 -0.22 -28.57 -24.54
CA LEU A 66 -0.66 -27.25 -25.00
C LEU A 66 -2.18 -27.06 -24.82
N GLN A 67 -2.97 -28.06 -25.21
CA GLN A 67 -4.43 -28.04 -25.00
C GLN A 67 -4.78 -27.91 -23.51
N GLY A 68 -4.10 -28.67 -22.65
CA GLY A 68 -4.25 -28.60 -21.21
C GLY A 68 -3.87 -27.22 -20.66
N LEU A 69 -2.75 -26.65 -21.11
CA LEU A 69 -2.30 -25.32 -20.73
C LEU A 69 -3.30 -24.23 -21.11
N CYS A 70 -3.77 -24.23 -22.36
CA CYS A 70 -4.77 -23.26 -22.83
C CYS A 70 -6.07 -23.36 -22.03
N ARG A 71 -6.61 -24.59 -21.85
CA ARG A 71 -7.84 -24.81 -21.08
C ARG A 71 -7.69 -24.34 -19.63
N LEU A 72 -6.61 -24.73 -18.95
CA LEU A 72 -6.40 -24.36 -17.55
C LEU A 72 -6.10 -22.86 -17.40
N SER A 73 -5.42 -22.24 -18.36
CA SER A 73 -5.15 -20.80 -18.34
C SER A 73 -6.45 -20.00 -18.50
N GLN A 74 -7.30 -20.39 -19.47
CA GLN A 74 -8.64 -19.80 -19.65
C GLN A 74 -9.50 -19.96 -18.39
N GLN A 75 -9.50 -21.16 -17.79
CA GLN A 75 -10.20 -21.39 -16.53
C GLN A 75 -9.65 -20.52 -15.39
N SER A 76 -8.33 -20.38 -15.27
CA SER A 76 -7.70 -19.55 -14.25
C SER A 76 -8.07 -18.07 -14.41
N VAL A 77 -8.03 -17.55 -15.64
CA VAL A 77 -8.44 -16.16 -15.93
C VAL A 77 -9.92 -15.97 -15.65
N ASN A 78 -10.80 -16.84 -16.15
CA ASN A 78 -12.24 -16.73 -15.94
C ASN A 78 -12.61 -16.82 -14.45
N ASN A 79 -11.95 -17.68 -13.68
CA ASN A 79 -12.14 -17.76 -12.23
C ASN A 79 -11.72 -16.46 -11.54
N ALA A 80 -10.56 -15.89 -11.91
CA ALA A 80 -10.10 -14.62 -11.37
C ALA A 80 -11.03 -13.46 -11.73
N VAL A 81 -11.55 -13.42 -12.97
CA VAL A 81 -12.57 -12.46 -13.39
C VAL A 81 -13.82 -12.61 -12.54
N ASN A 82 -14.36 -13.83 -12.40
CA ASN A 82 -15.56 -14.09 -11.62
C ASN A 82 -15.38 -13.71 -10.14
N GLU A 83 -14.23 -14.05 -9.53
CA GLU A 83 -13.89 -13.65 -8.16
C GLU A 83 -13.82 -12.13 -8.02
N SER A 84 -13.26 -11.44 -9.02
CA SER A 84 -13.16 -9.97 -9.02
C SER A 84 -14.54 -9.31 -9.13
N LEU A 85 -15.39 -9.82 -10.03
CA LEU A 85 -16.74 -9.28 -10.26
C LEU A 85 -17.71 -9.57 -9.10
N THR A 86 -17.51 -10.70 -8.40
CA THR A 86 -18.30 -11.06 -7.20
C THR A 86 -17.76 -10.42 -5.92
N SER A 87 -16.59 -9.78 -5.96
CA SER A 87 -16.04 -9.03 -4.83
C SER A 87 -16.91 -7.82 -4.47
N LEU A 88 -16.95 -7.48 -3.18
CA LEU A 88 -17.78 -6.40 -2.64
C LEU A 88 -16.97 -5.10 -2.52
N LEU A 89 -17.49 -4.03 -3.11
CA LEU A 89 -17.13 -2.67 -2.74
C LEU A 89 -17.89 -2.29 -1.47
N VAL A 90 -17.18 -2.03 -0.38
CA VAL A 90 -17.79 -1.62 0.90
C VAL A 90 -17.46 -0.16 1.19
N THR A 91 -18.46 0.71 1.10
CA THR A 91 -18.31 2.16 1.28
C THR A 91 -19.49 2.72 2.07
N ILE A 92 -19.19 3.46 3.15
CA ILE A 92 -20.22 4.14 3.95
C ILE A 92 -20.54 5.51 3.34
N GLU A 93 -19.51 6.17 2.82
CA GLU A 93 -19.61 7.45 2.13
C GLU A 93 -19.40 7.24 0.62
N LEU A 94 -20.08 8.05 -0.18
CA LEU A 94 -19.88 8.10 -1.63
C LEU A 94 -18.42 8.48 -1.93
N LEU A 95 -17.67 7.53 -2.48
CA LEU A 95 -16.35 7.79 -3.05
C LEU A 95 -16.43 8.84 -4.17
N SER A 96 -15.44 9.72 -4.24
CA SER A 96 -15.23 10.54 -5.45
C SER A 96 -14.94 9.63 -6.65
N GLU A 97 -15.20 10.13 -7.85
CA GLU A 97 -14.97 9.39 -9.09
C GLU A 97 -13.51 8.91 -9.23
N GLU A 98 -12.55 9.76 -8.90
CA GLU A 98 -11.13 9.40 -8.86
C GLU A 98 -10.83 8.28 -7.86
N ASN A 99 -11.35 8.37 -6.64
CA ASN A 99 -11.13 7.36 -5.60
C ASN A 99 -11.80 6.03 -5.96
N PHE A 100 -12.97 6.08 -6.60
CA PHE A 100 -13.65 4.91 -7.14
C PHE A 100 -12.76 4.20 -8.16
N TYR A 101 -12.31 4.89 -9.22
CA TYR A 101 -11.49 4.26 -10.26
C TYR A 101 -10.14 3.79 -9.73
N ASN A 102 -9.50 4.53 -8.82
CA ASN A 102 -8.24 4.11 -8.21
C ASN A 102 -8.41 2.82 -7.39
N HIS A 103 -9.46 2.72 -6.57
CA HIS A 103 -9.75 1.52 -5.81
C HIS A 103 -10.05 0.31 -6.72
N LEU A 104 -10.89 0.55 -7.73
CA LEU A 104 -11.31 -0.42 -8.74
C LEU A 104 -10.10 -0.98 -9.50
N ASN A 105 -9.26 -0.10 -10.05
CA ASN A 105 -8.07 -0.48 -10.81
C ASN A 105 -7.07 -1.24 -9.93
N ASN A 106 -6.80 -0.78 -8.70
CA ASN A 106 -5.90 -1.49 -7.79
C ASN A 106 -6.39 -2.92 -7.52
N SER A 107 -7.69 -3.11 -7.28
CA SER A 107 -8.28 -4.42 -7.04
C SER A 107 -8.20 -5.33 -8.28
N ILE A 108 -8.46 -4.80 -9.48
CA ILE A 108 -8.38 -5.57 -10.73
C ILE A 108 -6.93 -5.93 -11.06
N GLU A 109 -5.99 -4.99 -10.93
CA GLU A 109 -4.57 -5.24 -11.19
C GLU A 109 -3.99 -6.27 -10.22
N GLN A 110 -4.43 -6.27 -8.96
CA GLN A 110 -4.10 -7.33 -8.00
C GLN A 110 -4.58 -8.71 -8.49
N SER A 111 -5.81 -8.81 -8.99
CA SER A 111 -6.38 -10.04 -9.53
C SER A 111 -5.62 -10.54 -10.77
N LYS A 112 -5.31 -9.63 -11.71
CA LYS A 112 -4.48 -9.90 -12.89
C LYS A 112 -3.08 -10.41 -12.54
N SER A 113 -2.48 -9.89 -11.48
CA SER A 113 -1.15 -10.32 -11.01
C SER A 113 -1.20 -11.67 -10.28
N ASN A 114 -2.24 -11.90 -9.47
CA ASN A 114 -2.35 -13.10 -8.65
C ASN A 114 -2.63 -14.37 -9.47
N ALA A 115 -3.48 -14.29 -10.50
CA ALA A 115 -3.90 -15.47 -11.25
C ALA A 115 -2.73 -16.22 -11.92
N PRO A 116 -1.81 -15.56 -12.66
CA PRO A 116 -0.66 -16.23 -13.25
C PRO A 116 0.33 -16.77 -12.21
N ILE A 117 0.47 -16.09 -11.06
CA ILE A 117 1.33 -16.55 -9.96
C ILE A 117 0.82 -17.88 -9.39
N LEU A 118 -0.48 -17.98 -9.12
CA LEU A 118 -1.10 -19.20 -8.59
C LEU A 118 -0.95 -20.36 -9.59
N PHE A 119 -1.24 -20.12 -10.87
CA PHE A 119 -1.07 -21.12 -11.91
C PHE A 119 0.37 -21.61 -12.04
N SER A 120 1.33 -20.67 -12.08
CA SER A 120 2.76 -20.98 -12.19
C SER A 120 3.26 -21.81 -10.99
N ARG A 121 2.78 -21.52 -9.78
CA ARG A 121 3.10 -22.30 -8.57
C ARG A 121 2.59 -23.74 -8.67
N LEU A 122 1.36 -23.94 -9.14
CA LEU A 122 0.80 -25.29 -9.32
C LEU A 122 1.59 -26.11 -10.35
N LEU A 123 1.95 -25.49 -11.47
CA LEU A 123 2.80 -26.12 -12.49
C LEU A 123 4.18 -26.45 -11.92
N PHE A 124 4.81 -25.53 -11.20
CA PHE A 124 6.10 -25.74 -10.55
C PHE A 124 6.07 -26.95 -9.61
N ILE A 125 5.08 -27.01 -8.70
CA ILE A 125 4.93 -28.13 -7.75
C ILE A 125 4.82 -29.46 -8.50
N THR A 126 3.96 -29.53 -9.51
CA THR A 126 3.75 -30.76 -10.29
C THR A 126 5.05 -31.23 -10.94
N ARG A 127 5.80 -30.30 -11.53
CA ARG A 127 7.09 -30.58 -12.19
C ARG A 127 8.16 -31.02 -11.20
N THR A 128 8.29 -30.33 -10.07
CA THR A 128 9.26 -30.67 -9.02
C THR A 128 8.94 -32.02 -8.38
N VAL A 129 7.66 -32.34 -8.17
CA VAL A 129 7.25 -33.66 -7.67
C VAL A 129 7.62 -34.75 -8.69
N ASN A 130 7.38 -34.53 -9.99
CA ASN A 130 7.72 -35.52 -11.01
C ASN A 130 9.23 -35.78 -11.10
N HIS A 131 10.04 -34.72 -11.11
CA HIS A 131 11.48 -34.85 -11.21
C HIS A 131 12.11 -35.37 -9.91
N GLY A 132 11.70 -34.85 -8.75
CA GLY A 132 12.24 -35.25 -7.44
C GLY A 132 11.94 -36.70 -7.05
N ASN A 133 10.86 -37.28 -7.58
CA ASN A 133 10.54 -38.70 -7.41
C ASN A 133 11.06 -39.59 -8.55
N ALA A 134 11.79 -39.03 -9.51
CA ALA A 134 12.33 -39.73 -10.67
C ALA A 134 11.27 -40.58 -11.42
N PHE A 135 10.04 -40.08 -11.55
CA PHE A 135 8.99 -40.83 -12.27
C PHE A 135 9.38 -41.01 -13.73
N ILE A 136 9.50 -42.26 -14.17
CA ILE A 136 9.90 -42.59 -15.54
C ILE A 136 8.79 -42.20 -16.50
N SER A 137 9.13 -41.34 -17.46
CA SER A 137 8.25 -40.91 -18.54
C SER A 137 7.87 -42.10 -19.41
N THR A 138 6.60 -42.20 -19.79
CA THR A 138 6.12 -43.24 -20.74
C THR A 138 6.88 -43.19 -22.07
N TYR A 139 7.41 -42.02 -22.42
CA TYR A 139 8.18 -41.77 -23.63
C TYR A 139 9.65 -42.23 -23.52
N GLY A 140 10.11 -42.68 -22.34
CA GLY A 140 11.51 -43.04 -22.09
C GLY A 140 12.46 -41.86 -22.36
N SER A 141 11.99 -40.64 -22.09
CA SER A 141 12.68 -39.40 -22.42
C SER A 141 13.51 -38.82 -21.27
N ASN A 142 13.20 -39.19 -20.02
CA ASN A 142 13.97 -38.77 -18.84
C ASN A 142 14.88 -39.86 -18.32
N PHE A 143 14.42 -41.10 -18.30
CA PHE A 143 15.20 -42.26 -17.89
C PHE A 143 15.02 -43.39 -18.89
N GLU A 144 16.10 -44.12 -19.14
CA GLU A 144 16.10 -45.36 -19.90
C GLU A 144 16.43 -46.55 -19.01
N TYR A 145 15.87 -47.71 -19.36
CA TYR A 145 16.20 -48.96 -18.68
C TYR A 145 17.47 -49.56 -19.25
N ILE A 146 18.41 -49.91 -18.38
CA ILE A 146 19.66 -50.58 -18.74
C ILE A 146 19.58 -52.05 -18.41
N PHE A 147 19.96 -52.89 -19.37
CA PHE A 147 20.15 -54.31 -19.16
C PHE A 147 21.63 -54.63 -18.91
N LEU A 148 21.97 -54.99 -17.67
CA LEU A 148 23.30 -55.51 -17.35
C LEU A 148 23.39 -56.99 -17.79
N MET A 149 24.17 -57.24 -18.84
CA MET A 149 24.45 -58.58 -19.41
C MET A 149 25.28 -59.49 -18.47
N THR A 150 25.58 -59.07 -17.24
CA THR A 150 26.27 -59.91 -16.26
C THR A 150 25.25 -60.94 -15.74
N GLY A 151 25.46 -62.22 -16.06
CA GLY A 151 24.51 -63.34 -15.92
C GLY A 151 23.90 -63.66 -14.54
N THR A 152 24.01 -62.75 -13.57
CA THR A 152 23.19 -62.75 -12.37
C THR A 152 21.84 -62.14 -12.71
N LYS A 153 20.75 -62.91 -12.58
CA LYS A 153 19.37 -62.38 -12.62
C LYS A 153 19.25 -61.25 -11.58
N SER A 154 19.38 -60.00 -12.01
CA SER A 154 19.12 -58.86 -11.13
C SER A 154 17.64 -58.85 -10.79
N ARG A 155 17.32 -58.69 -9.51
CA ARG A 155 15.93 -58.51 -9.05
C ARG A 155 15.41 -57.08 -9.26
N TYR A 156 16.26 -56.20 -9.79
CA TYR A 156 15.99 -54.78 -9.96
C TYR A 156 16.26 -54.38 -11.41
N ALA A 157 15.38 -53.55 -11.97
CA ALA A 157 15.61 -52.90 -13.26
C ALA A 157 16.53 -51.69 -13.03
N TYR A 158 17.67 -51.65 -13.71
CA TYR A 158 18.57 -50.51 -13.66
C TYR A 158 18.08 -49.42 -14.60
N THR A 159 18.25 -48.16 -14.20
CA THR A 159 17.87 -47.00 -15.00
C THR A 159 18.98 -45.97 -15.02
N GLU A 160 19.14 -45.27 -16.13
CA GLU A 160 20.03 -44.12 -16.26
C GLU A 160 19.27 -42.91 -16.80
N GLY A 161 19.69 -41.72 -16.38
CA GLY A 161 19.10 -40.47 -16.82
C GLY A 161 19.53 -40.16 -18.26
N MET A 162 18.55 -39.87 -19.11
CA MET A 162 18.79 -39.48 -20.49
C MET A 162 19.67 -38.22 -20.59
N ILE A 163 20.57 -38.20 -21.58
CA ILE A 163 21.48 -37.09 -21.82
C ILE A 163 21.06 -36.32 -23.09
N TYR A 164 20.88 -35.01 -22.94
CA TYR A 164 20.57 -34.06 -24.01
C TYR A 164 21.78 -33.17 -24.32
N ASP A 165 21.56 -32.03 -24.97
CA ASP A 165 22.64 -31.11 -25.35
C ASP A 165 23.43 -30.66 -24.11
N ASP A 166 24.70 -30.26 -24.34
CA ASP A 166 25.63 -29.80 -23.29
C ASP A 166 25.87 -30.80 -22.15
N GLU A 167 25.81 -32.10 -22.46
CA GLU A 167 25.94 -33.20 -21.48
C GLU A 167 24.92 -33.11 -20.32
N CYS A 168 23.78 -32.46 -20.56
CA CYS A 168 22.76 -32.28 -19.54
C CYS A 168 22.02 -33.60 -19.27
N SER A 169 22.21 -34.15 -18.07
CA SER A 169 21.55 -35.38 -17.61
C SER A 169 20.22 -35.11 -16.92
N CYS A 170 19.17 -35.80 -17.36
CA CYS A 170 17.84 -35.75 -16.76
C CYS A 170 17.75 -36.32 -15.35
N GLY A 171 18.77 -37.05 -14.89
CA GLY A 171 18.89 -37.47 -13.49
C GLY A 171 19.30 -36.34 -12.55
N LEU A 172 19.89 -35.26 -13.09
CA LEU A 172 20.40 -34.12 -12.33
C LEU A 172 19.58 -32.85 -12.55
N TYR A 173 19.11 -32.63 -13.78
CA TYR A 173 18.39 -31.41 -14.16
C TYR A 173 17.10 -31.75 -14.92
N SER A 174 15.99 -31.10 -14.58
CA SER A 174 14.70 -31.36 -15.25
C SER A 174 14.57 -30.67 -16.61
N ASN A 175 15.37 -29.62 -16.84
CA ASN A 175 15.24 -28.70 -17.97
C ASN A 175 16.20 -29.03 -19.13
N CYS A 176 16.80 -30.22 -19.15
CA CYS A 176 17.64 -30.64 -20.28
C CYS A 176 16.81 -30.78 -21.55
N THR A 177 17.29 -30.19 -22.64
CA THR A 177 16.60 -30.19 -23.94
C THR A 177 17.56 -30.26 -25.11
N THR A 178 17.03 -30.72 -26.26
CA THR A 178 17.66 -30.63 -27.58
C THR A 178 16.63 -30.10 -28.59
N GLN A 179 17.10 -29.49 -29.67
CA GLN A 179 16.27 -29.11 -30.81
C GLN A 179 15.41 -30.29 -31.30
N ALA A 180 14.10 -30.09 -31.45
CA ALA A 180 13.22 -31.12 -31.99
C ALA A 180 13.58 -31.39 -33.46
N THR A 181 13.71 -32.66 -33.82
CA THR A 181 14.02 -33.09 -35.19
C THR A 181 13.20 -34.31 -35.58
N PHE A 182 12.79 -34.38 -36.84
CA PHE A 182 12.34 -35.64 -37.44
C PHE A 182 13.56 -36.40 -37.97
N VAL A 183 13.58 -37.72 -37.76
CA VAL A 183 14.67 -38.60 -38.21
C VAL A 183 14.14 -39.49 -39.33
N ASP A 184 14.73 -39.38 -40.52
CA ASP A 184 14.32 -40.21 -41.65
C ASP A 184 14.60 -41.70 -41.39
N GLU A 185 13.66 -42.56 -41.79
CA GLU A 185 13.86 -44.01 -41.70
C GLU A 185 15.05 -44.41 -42.58
N ASN A 186 16.07 -45.03 -41.96
CA ASN A 186 17.29 -45.53 -42.60
C ASN A 186 18.31 -44.46 -43.05
N SER A 187 18.21 -43.21 -42.57
CA SER A 187 19.26 -42.22 -42.78
C SER A 187 19.64 -41.47 -41.49
N SER A 188 20.84 -40.88 -41.49
CA SER A 188 21.28 -39.99 -40.40
C SER A 188 20.74 -38.56 -40.56
N ASN A 189 19.90 -38.30 -41.57
CA ASN A 189 19.35 -36.98 -41.80
C ASN A 189 18.34 -36.62 -40.71
N LYS A 190 18.51 -35.41 -40.18
CA LYS A 190 17.66 -34.85 -39.13
C LYS A 190 17.07 -33.56 -39.66
N THR A 191 15.75 -33.47 -39.76
CA THR A 191 15.07 -32.23 -40.15
C THR A 191 14.59 -31.48 -38.91
N PRO A 192 15.12 -30.29 -38.60
CA PRO A 192 14.73 -29.54 -37.41
C PRO A 192 13.34 -28.92 -37.52
N VAL A 193 12.59 -28.93 -36.43
CA VAL A 193 11.29 -28.27 -36.31
C VAL A 193 11.46 -26.94 -35.58
N LYS A 194 11.41 -25.84 -36.32
CA LYS A 194 11.73 -24.50 -35.82
C LYS A 194 10.99 -24.18 -34.51
N GLY A 195 11.72 -23.72 -33.50
CA GLY A 195 11.15 -23.31 -32.22
C GLY A 195 10.78 -24.45 -31.25
N LEU A 196 10.62 -25.68 -31.72
CA LEU A 196 10.23 -26.81 -30.87
C LEU A 196 11.45 -27.54 -30.29
N LYS A 197 11.34 -27.98 -29.04
CA LYS A 197 12.38 -28.72 -28.32
C LYS A 197 11.85 -30.00 -27.70
N ILE A 198 12.69 -31.03 -27.65
CA ILE A 198 12.46 -32.26 -26.88
C ILE A 198 13.40 -32.30 -25.69
N GLY A 199 13.11 -33.11 -24.67
CA GLY A 199 13.87 -33.10 -23.42
C GLY A 199 13.37 -34.14 -22.43
N CYS A 200 13.82 -34.01 -21.18
CA CYS A 200 13.54 -34.99 -20.11
C CYS A 200 12.07 -35.39 -20.05
N THR A 201 11.16 -34.42 -20.05
CA THR A 201 9.73 -34.69 -20.19
C THR A 201 9.14 -33.75 -21.24
N PRO A 202 8.07 -34.17 -21.94
CA PRO A 202 7.37 -33.30 -22.89
C PRO A 202 6.96 -31.95 -22.26
N SER A 203 6.55 -31.95 -21.00
CA SER A 203 6.17 -30.71 -20.29
C SER A 203 7.35 -29.76 -20.06
N GLU A 204 8.54 -30.29 -19.75
CA GLU A 204 9.74 -29.48 -19.52
C GLU A 204 10.27 -28.91 -20.83
N SER A 205 10.35 -29.74 -21.87
CA SER A 205 10.90 -29.33 -23.16
C SER A 205 9.97 -28.40 -23.93
N PHE A 206 8.66 -28.64 -23.89
CA PHE A 206 7.69 -27.77 -24.54
C PHE A 206 7.67 -26.38 -23.90
N ARG A 207 7.85 -26.28 -22.57
CA ARG A 207 7.96 -24.99 -21.87
C ARG A 207 9.14 -24.14 -22.37
N LEU A 208 10.23 -24.77 -22.79
CA LEU A 208 11.41 -24.09 -23.38
C LEU A 208 11.32 -23.92 -24.90
N SER A 209 10.24 -24.39 -25.52
CA SER A 209 9.95 -24.20 -26.93
C SER A 209 9.30 -22.83 -27.18
N THR A 210 9.22 -22.43 -28.45
CA THR A 210 8.48 -21.28 -28.96
C THR A 210 7.35 -21.76 -29.88
N LEU A 211 6.48 -20.85 -30.32
CA LEU A 211 5.40 -21.15 -31.27
C LEU A 211 5.77 -20.88 -32.73
N GLU A 212 7.03 -20.59 -33.04
CA GLU A 212 7.46 -20.15 -34.39
C GLU A 212 7.00 -21.08 -35.52
N CYS A 213 7.00 -22.40 -35.31
CA CYS A 213 6.51 -23.35 -36.32
C CYS A 213 5.03 -23.15 -36.67
N PHE A 214 4.20 -22.72 -35.72
CA PHE A 214 2.77 -22.53 -35.92
C PHE A 214 2.41 -21.27 -36.70
N TYR A 215 3.37 -20.36 -36.91
CA TYR A 215 3.24 -19.17 -37.76
C TYR A 215 3.77 -19.41 -39.18
N ASP A 216 4.46 -20.53 -39.44
CA ASP A 216 5.15 -20.81 -40.69
C ASP A 216 4.49 -21.99 -41.43
N GLN A 217 3.91 -21.73 -42.60
CA GLN A 217 3.26 -22.77 -43.42
C GLN A 217 4.21 -23.90 -43.81
N SER A 218 5.49 -23.60 -44.10
CA SER A 218 6.45 -24.63 -44.49
C SER A 218 6.75 -25.57 -43.31
N CYS A 219 6.79 -25.03 -42.10
CA CYS A 219 6.97 -25.81 -40.88
C CYS A 219 5.73 -26.67 -40.56
N LEU A 220 4.52 -26.12 -40.75
CA LEU A 220 3.27 -26.89 -40.61
C LEU A 220 3.21 -28.05 -41.61
N ASN A 221 3.47 -27.79 -42.89
CA ASN A 221 3.53 -28.84 -43.93
C ASN A 221 4.53 -29.95 -43.57
N LEU A 222 5.65 -29.59 -42.93
CA LEU A 222 6.63 -30.54 -42.45
C LEU A 222 6.06 -31.41 -41.32
N ILE A 223 5.35 -30.84 -40.34
CA ILE A 223 4.65 -31.62 -39.32
C ILE A 223 3.63 -32.57 -39.96
N GLU A 224 2.82 -32.06 -40.88
CA GLU A 224 1.77 -32.83 -41.56
C GLU A 224 2.35 -34.05 -42.29
N ASN A 225 3.43 -33.86 -43.06
CA ASN A 225 4.09 -34.93 -43.80
C ASN A 225 4.64 -36.03 -42.87
N TYR A 226 5.38 -35.67 -41.82
CA TYR A 226 5.98 -36.66 -40.90
C TYR A 226 4.97 -37.34 -39.98
N THR A 227 3.79 -36.74 -39.80
CA THR A 227 2.71 -37.31 -38.99
C THR A 227 1.64 -37.98 -39.82
N ASN A 228 1.77 -38.03 -41.16
CA ASN A 228 0.74 -38.50 -42.09
C ASN A 228 -0.62 -37.84 -41.86
N TYR A 229 -0.63 -36.56 -41.48
CA TYR A 229 -1.85 -35.79 -41.33
C TYR A 229 -2.31 -35.27 -42.68
N HIS A 230 -3.53 -35.61 -43.07
CA HIS A 230 -4.02 -35.41 -44.45
C HIS A 230 -4.83 -34.12 -44.65
N ASN A 231 -5.14 -33.36 -43.60
CA ASN A 231 -5.78 -32.05 -43.77
C ASN A 231 -4.72 -30.94 -43.82
N SER A 232 -5.06 -29.81 -44.44
CA SER A 232 -4.17 -28.64 -44.45
C SER A 232 -4.41 -27.82 -43.18
N SER A 233 -3.32 -27.47 -42.49
CA SER A 233 -3.36 -26.56 -41.36
C SER A 233 -3.09 -25.12 -41.78
N THR A 234 -3.77 -24.20 -41.10
CA THR A 234 -3.63 -22.76 -41.31
C THR A 234 -2.66 -22.15 -40.29
N PRO A 235 -1.68 -21.34 -40.72
CA PRO A 235 -0.77 -20.65 -39.82
C PRO A 235 -1.51 -19.67 -38.93
N LEU A 236 -1.01 -19.49 -37.72
CA LEU A 236 -1.48 -18.44 -36.82
C LEU A 236 -1.24 -17.05 -37.41
N SER A 237 -2.12 -16.11 -37.08
CA SER A 237 -1.92 -14.70 -37.39
C SER A 237 -1.18 -13.99 -36.26
N THR A 238 -0.28 -13.07 -36.63
CA THR A 238 0.47 -12.20 -35.71
C THR A 238 -0.19 -10.84 -35.45
N ILE A 239 -1.26 -10.50 -36.18
CA ILE A 239 -1.77 -9.12 -36.29
C ILE A 239 -2.24 -8.55 -34.95
N SER A 240 -2.69 -9.38 -34.01
CA SER A 240 -3.26 -8.97 -32.73
C SER A 240 -2.50 -9.45 -31.49
N SER A 241 -1.33 -10.09 -31.66
CA SER A 241 -0.57 -10.63 -30.52
C SER A 241 0.37 -9.58 -29.94
N ARG A 242 0.37 -9.42 -28.61
CA ARG A 242 1.42 -8.64 -27.92
C ARG A 242 2.73 -9.40 -27.76
N PHE A 243 2.73 -10.70 -28.05
CA PHE A 243 3.88 -11.58 -27.93
C PHE A 243 4.56 -11.78 -29.28
N PRO A 244 5.88 -11.55 -29.36
CA PRO A 244 6.68 -11.96 -30.51
C PRO A 244 6.56 -13.46 -30.83
N GLU A 245 6.74 -13.84 -32.10
CA GLU A 245 6.67 -15.26 -32.51
C GLU A 245 7.70 -16.16 -31.79
N ASN A 246 8.86 -15.59 -31.44
CA ASN A 246 9.93 -16.28 -30.71
C ASN A 246 9.75 -16.26 -29.18
N THR A 247 8.60 -15.80 -28.68
CA THR A 247 8.25 -15.90 -27.27
C THR A 247 8.18 -17.37 -26.85
N THR A 248 8.78 -17.67 -25.70
CA THR A 248 8.76 -19.02 -25.15
C THR A 248 7.39 -19.39 -24.62
N ILE A 249 7.04 -20.67 -24.66
CA ILE A 249 5.82 -21.18 -24.03
C ILE A 249 5.81 -20.87 -22.53
N ASP A 250 6.97 -20.88 -21.84
CA ASP A 250 7.06 -20.45 -20.45
C ASP A 250 6.55 -19.02 -20.22
N GLU A 251 6.93 -18.11 -21.10
CA GLU A 251 6.51 -16.71 -21.00
C GLU A 251 5.01 -16.55 -21.28
N LEU A 252 4.47 -17.32 -22.24
CA LEU A 252 3.02 -17.39 -22.45
C LEU A 252 2.29 -17.95 -21.22
N ILE A 253 2.81 -19.03 -20.62
CA ILE A 253 2.28 -19.63 -19.38
C ILE A 253 2.27 -18.62 -18.22
N LYS A 254 3.37 -17.87 -18.03
CA LYS A 254 3.48 -16.81 -17.01
C LYS A 254 2.48 -15.68 -17.19
N ASN A 255 1.88 -15.57 -18.38
CA ASN A 255 0.84 -14.63 -18.72
C ASN A 255 -0.53 -15.29 -18.95
N LEU A 256 -0.68 -16.58 -18.61
CA LEU A 256 -1.91 -17.36 -18.84
C LEU A 256 -2.41 -17.34 -20.29
N PHE A 257 -1.49 -17.24 -21.26
CA PHE A 257 -1.82 -17.04 -22.68
C PHE A 257 -2.81 -15.89 -22.89
N ASN A 258 -2.81 -14.89 -22.01
CA ASN A 258 -3.73 -13.77 -22.07
C ASN A 258 -3.07 -12.59 -22.80
N GLU A 259 -3.69 -12.13 -23.87
CA GLU A 259 -3.29 -10.93 -24.62
C GLU A 259 -3.64 -9.69 -23.81
N GLN A 260 -4.93 -9.50 -23.51
CA GLN A 260 -5.39 -8.29 -22.84
C GLN A 260 -6.60 -8.57 -21.93
N TRP A 261 -6.81 -7.71 -20.95
CA TRP A 261 -8.06 -7.62 -20.21
C TRP A 261 -8.69 -6.29 -20.61
N PHE A 262 -9.87 -6.33 -21.22
CA PHE A 262 -10.67 -5.14 -21.45
C PHE A 262 -11.55 -4.93 -20.23
N ASN A 263 -11.27 -3.87 -19.47
CA ASN A 263 -12.06 -3.50 -18.31
C ASN A 263 -12.79 -2.18 -18.60
N GLN A 264 -14.10 -2.18 -18.42
CA GLN A 264 -14.93 -0.98 -18.46
C GLN A 264 -15.58 -0.82 -17.10
N SER A 265 -15.52 0.39 -16.55
CA SER A 265 -16.17 0.72 -15.29
C SER A 265 -17.05 1.95 -15.46
N ASN A 266 -18.20 1.97 -14.77
CA ASN A 266 -19.20 3.02 -14.89
C ASN A 266 -19.48 3.65 -13.52
N TYR A 267 -18.94 4.84 -13.30
CA TYR A 267 -19.16 5.59 -12.06
C TYR A 267 -20.64 5.95 -11.85
N SER A 268 -21.41 6.20 -12.91
CA SER A 268 -22.85 6.50 -12.79
C SER A 268 -23.61 5.30 -12.24
N SER A 269 -23.31 4.10 -12.72
CA SER A 269 -23.88 2.86 -12.17
C SER A 269 -23.50 2.66 -10.71
N TYR A 270 -22.26 2.96 -10.32
CA TYR A 270 -21.85 2.94 -8.92
C TYR A 270 -22.59 3.99 -8.08
N TYR A 271 -22.74 5.21 -8.58
CA TYR A 271 -23.45 6.30 -7.89
C TYR A 271 -24.91 5.92 -7.62
N GLU A 272 -25.58 5.31 -8.61
CA GLU A 272 -26.93 4.76 -8.45
C GLU A 272 -27.00 3.63 -7.42
N GLN A 273 -26.00 2.74 -7.39
CA GLN A 273 -25.93 1.68 -6.38
C GLN A 273 -25.71 2.24 -4.96
N CYS A 274 -24.87 3.26 -4.80
CA CYS A 274 -24.66 3.93 -3.51
C CYS A 274 -25.93 4.66 -3.04
N SER A 275 -26.69 5.24 -3.97
CA SER A 275 -27.94 5.99 -3.73
C SER A 275 -27.81 6.93 -2.52
N PRO A 276 -27.07 8.04 -2.67
CA PRO A 276 -26.72 8.93 -1.56
C PRO A 276 -27.96 9.59 -0.94
N LEU A 277 -28.11 9.50 0.38
CA LEU A 277 -29.29 9.99 1.11
C LEU A 277 -29.15 11.45 1.56
N LEU A 278 -28.03 11.76 2.22
CA LEU A 278 -27.76 13.05 2.84
C LEU A 278 -26.30 13.40 2.59
N CYS A 279 -26.09 14.56 1.98
CA CYS A 279 -24.77 15.12 1.76
C CYS A 279 -24.53 16.27 2.75
N SER A 280 -23.51 16.14 3.58
CA SER A 280 -23.05 17.21 4.47
C SER A 280 -21.80 17.86 3.91
N TYR A 281 -21.64 19.14 4.16
CA TYR A 281 -20.37 19.82 3.95
C TYR A 281 -19.99 20.48 5.27
N THR A 282 -18.78 20.19 5.74
CA THR A 282 -18.18 20.93 6.84
C THR A 282 -17.55 22.18 6.24
N ASN A 283 -18.15 23.33 6.52
CA ASN A 283 -17.53 24.61 6.21
C ASN A 283 -16.54 24.92 7.32
N ILE A 284 -15.25 24.66 7.08
CA ILE A 284 -14.20 25.07 8.00
C ILE A 284 -13.93 26.55 7.70
N GLU A 285 -14.65 27.44 8.38
CA GLU A 285 -14.29 28.85 8.40
C GLU A 285 -12.89 28.95 8.99
N ARG A 286 -11.93 29.35 8.15
CA ARG A 286 -10.59 29.70 8.64
C ARG A 286 -10.76 30.89 9.58
N LEU A 287 -10.39 30.72 10.85
CA LEU A 287 -10.40 31.80 11.83
C LEU A 287 -9.70 33.01 11.22
N ASN A 288 -10.43 34.12 11.09
CA ASN A 288 -9.87 35.34 10.55
C ASN A 288 -8.79 35.83 11.52
N ILE A 289 -7.53 35.83 11.05
CA ILE A 289 -6.37 36.27 11.83
C ILE A 289 -6.61 37.69 12.37
N PHE A 290 -7.24 38.56 11.58
CA PHE A 290 -7.58 39.91 12.02
C PHE A 290 -8.59 39.92 13.17
N TYR A 291 -9.62 39.07 13.11
CA TYR A 291 -10.61 38.92 14.18
C TYR A 291 -9.97 38.41 15.46
N THR A 292 -9.06 37.44 15.34
CA THR A 292 -8.34 36.86 16.47
C THR A 292 -7.43 37.91 17.15
N ILE A 293 -6.68 38.70 16.36
CA ILE A 293 -5.84 39.78 16.88
C ILE A 293 -6.69 40.87 17.55
N THR A 294 -7.79 41.29 16.93
CA THR A 294 -8.68 42.31 17.52
C THR A 294 -9.31 41.83 18.82
N LEU A 295 -9.68 40.56 18.91
CA LEU A 295 -10.20 39.96 20.14
C LEU A 295 -9.15 40.02 21.27
N PHE A 296 -7.90 39.68 21.00
CA PHE A 296 -6.82 39.75 21.99
C PHE A 296 -6.53 41.18 22.44
N LEU A 297 -6.48 42.13 21.50
CA LEU A 297 -6.29 43.56 21.83
C LEU A 297 -7.46 44.11 22.65
N ALA A 298 -8.70 43.71 22.33
CA ALA A 298 -9.89 44.10 23.09
C ALA A 298 -9.88 43.54 24.52
N LEU A 299 -9.47 42.28 24.68
CA LEU A 299 -9.32 41.63 26.00
C LEU A 299 -8.25 42.32 26.85
N GLN A 300 -7.08 42.62 26.26
CA GLN A 300 -6.00 43.28 26.98
C GLN A 300 -6.34 44.73 27.36
N GLY A 301 -7.02 45.46 26.46
CA GLY A 301 -7.50 46.82 26.74
C GLY A 301 -8.57 46.85 27.82
N GLY A 302 -9.60 45.98 27.71
CA GLY A 302 -10.68 45.89 28.69
C GLY A 302 -10.19 45.50 30.08
N LEU A 303 -9.27 44.54 30.16
CA LEU A 303 -8.69 44.09 31.43
C LEU A 303 -7.90 45.20 32.14
N THR A 304 -7.15 46.00 31.39
CA THR A 304 -6.36 47.12 31.94
C THR A 304 -7.26 48.19 32.56
N ILE A 305 -8.32 48.58 31.85
CA ILE A 305 -9.28 49.60 32.32
C ILE A 305 -10.03 49.13 33.58
N ILE A 306 -10.46 47.87 33.60
CA ILE A 306 -11.17 47.29 34.75
C ILE A 306 -10.26 47.23 35.99
N LEU A 307 -9.00 46.82 35.80
CA LEU A 307 -8.01 46.76 36.88
C LEU A 307 -7.71 48.16 37.44
N ASP A 308 -7.54 49.17 36.60
CA ASP A 308 -7.29 50.55 37.04
C ASP A 308 -8.47 51.15 37.82
N TRP A 309 -9.69 50.70 37.54
CA TRP A 309 -10.87 51.17 38.26
C TRP A 309 -11.12 50.41 39.58
N ILE A 310 -10.91 49.10 39.59
CA ILE A 310 -11.21 48.24 40.74
C ILE A 310 -10.07 48.25 41.78
N CYS A 311 -8.81 48.27 41.35
CA CYS A 311 -7.65 48.22 42.26
C CYS A 311 -7.64 49.35 43.30
N PRO A 312 -7.88 50.64 42.96
CA PRO A 312 -7.90 51.72 43.95
C PRO A 312 -9.01 51.54 45.00
N LYS A 313 -10.17 51.03 44.56
CA LYS A 313 -11.32 50.79 45.44
C LYS A 313 -11.03 49.66 46.42
N LEU A 314 -10.47 48.55 45.94
CA LEU A 314 -10.06 47.43 46.79
C LEU A 314 -8.97 47.85 47.79
N VAL A 315 -7.97 48.62 47.35
CA VAL A 315 -6.92 49.14 48.26
C VAL A 315 -7.50 50.06 49.33
N ARG A 316 -8.48 50.91 48.99
CA ARG A 316 -9.17 51.77 49.97
C ARG A 316 -9.96 50.96 51.00
N ILE A 317 -10.63 49.90 50.57
CA ILE A 317 -11.37 48.99 51.45
C ILE A 317 -10.40 48.25 52.38
N VAL A 318 -9.34 47.65 51.84
CA VAL A 318 -8.33 46.92 52.61
C VAL A 318 -7.63 47.83 53.62
N SER A 319 -7.22 49.03 53.21
CA SER A 319 -6.58 50.00 54.11
C SER A 319 -7.53 50.49 55.22
N THR A 320 -8.83 50.63 54.94
CA THR A 320 -9.85 50.97 55.94
C THR A 320 -10.05 49.85 56.95
N VAL A 321 -10.17 48.61 56.48
CA VAL A 321 -10.27 47.42 57.34
C VAL A 321 -9.02 47.25 58.21
N ASN A 322 -7.83 47.50 57.64
CA ASN A 322 -6.57 47.38 58.37
C ASN A 322 -6.41 48.51 59.42
N ARG A 323 -6.87 49.74 59.12
CA ARG A 323 -6.97 50.83 60.10
C ARG A 323 -7.94 50.51 61.24
N TYR A 324 -9.10 49.92 60.93
CA TYR A 324 -10.08 49.46 61.92
C TYR A 324 -9.52 48.35 62.83
N ARG A 325 -8.82 47.36 62.25
CA ARG A 325 -8.16 46.29 63.01
C ARG A 325 -7.02 46.80 63.89
N LYS A 326 -6.27 47.84 63.45
CA LYS A 326 -5.20 48.45 64.23
C LYS A 326 -5.75 49.26 65.43
N ARG A 327 -6.90 49.94 65.27
CA ARG A 327 -7.58 50.65 66.38
C ARG A 327 -8.15 49.73 67.47
N ARG A 328 -8.52 48.48 67.14
CA ARG A 328 -8.96 47.48 68.15
C ARG A 328 -7.81 46.82 68.93
N ARG A 329 -6.54 47.02 68.55
CA ARG A 329 -5.39 46.40 69.23
C ARG A 329 -4.69 47.30 70.26
N THR A 330 -5.12 48.56 70.43
CA THR A 330 -4.57 49.49 71.43
C THR A 330 -5.69 50.23 72.15
N SER A 331 -6.43 49.52 72.99
CA SER A 331 -7.05 50.06 74.21
C SER A 331 -7.53 48.87 75.04
N ILE A 332 -6.97 48.73 76.24
CA ILE A 332 -7.48 48.12 77.50
C ILE A 332 -6.25 47.72 78.33
N HIS A 333 -5.87 48.58 79.28
CA HIS A 333 -5.51 48.12 80.63
C HIS A 333 -6.14 49.08 81.65
N PRO A 334 -6.81 48.56 82.69
CA PRO A 334 -7.63 49.36 83.61
C PRO A 334 -6.83 49.94 84.78
N ASP A 335 -7.28 51.11 85.24
CA ASP A 335 -6.95 51.70 86.53
C ASP A 335 -7.32 50.77 87.69
N ASN A 336 -6.42 50.64 88.66
CA ASN A 336 -6.77 50.28 90.03
C ASN A 336 -6.29 51.41 90.96
N SER A 337 -7.25 52.04 91.61
CA SER A 337 -7.09 53.01 92.69
C SER A 337 -6.48 52.37 93.94
N LEU A 338 -5.71 53.15 94.71
CA LEU A 338 -5.79 53.26 96.18
C LEU A 338 -4.91 54.44 96.67
N GLU A 339 -5.52 55.31 97.48
CA GLU A 339 -4.92 56.47 98.16
C GLU A 339 -3.89 56.05 99.23
N ILE A 340 -2.91 56.91 99.53
CA ILE A 340 -2.56 57.41 100.88
C ILE A 340 -1.58 58.61 100.76
N SER A 341 -1.67 59.45 101.77
CA SER A 341 -1.28 60.84 102.01
C SER A 341 0.19 61.29 101.90
N SER A 342 0.28 62.63 101.83
CA SER A 342 1.18 63.56 102.54
C SER A 342 2.59 63.87 102.01
N ASP A 343 2.71 65.13 101.61
CA ASP A 343 3.67 66.16 102.06
C ASP A 343 4.86 66.61 101.20
N SER A 344 4.89 67.96 101.09
CA SER A 344 5.99 68.92 100.95
C SER A 344 7.20 68.67 100.03
N SER A 345 7.28 69.53 99.00
CA SER A 345 8.34 70.53 98.79
C SER A 345 9.77 70.12 98.34
N VAL A 346 10.32 70.98 97.45
CA VAL A 346 11.69 71.54 97.49
C VAL A 346 12.84 70.83 96.71
N ILE A 347 13.32 71.57 95.69
CA ILE A 347 14.73 71.86 95.32
C ILE A 347 15.57 70.80 94.55
N HIS A 348 15.83 71.14 93.28
CA HIS A 348 17.14 71.47 92.66
C HIS A 348 18.22 70.39 92.43
N ASN A 349 18.66 70.39 91.16
CA ASN A 349 20.06 70.38 90.69
C ASN A 349 20.89 69.09 90.60
N THR A 350 21.20 68.78 89.33
CA THR A 350 22.55 68.58 88.74
C THR A 350 23.64 67.94 89.60
N ALA A 351 24.22 66.84 89.10
CA ALA A 351 25.68 66.76 88.96
C ALA A 351 26.12 65.73 87.91
N LEU A 352 27.08 66.19 87.13
CA LEU A 352 27.92 65.60 86.10
C LEU A 352 28.98 64.64 86.70
N ASN A 353 29.49 63.71 85.87
CA ASN A 353 30.87 63.16 85.76
C ASN A 353 30.81 61.64 85.48
N VAL A 354 31.04 61.13 84.26
CA VAL A 354 32.26 61.04 83.43
C VAL A 354 33.39 60.22 84.06
N ALA A 355 33.60 58.99 83.56
CA ALA A 355 34.88 58.33 83.24
C ALA A 355 34.59 56.94 82.60
N ILE A 356 34.72 56.75 81.28
CA ILE A 356 35.90 56.32 80.50
C ILE A 356 35.95 54.79 80.22
N THR A 357 35.61 54.45 78.96
CA THR A 357 36.11 53.39 78.03
C THR A 357 36.19 51.92 78.51
N ARG A 358 35.77 50.88 77.76
CA ARG A 358 35.88 50.61 76.30
C ARG A 358 35.05 49.35 75.93
N ALA A 359 34.58 49.29 74.66
CA ALA A 359 33.99 48.15 73.92
C ALA A 359 32.59 47.70 74.41
N ASP A 360 31.49 47.72 73.64
CA ASP A 360 31.31 47.51 72.21
C ASP A 360 30.15 48.34 71.61
N ASN A 361 30.34 48.70 70.34
CA ASN A 361 29.36 49.05 69.31
C ASN A 361 28.29 50.12 69.63
N ILE A 362 28.64 51.35 69.26
CA ILE A 362 27.71 52.44 68.99
C ILE A 362 26.71 52.03 67.89
N THR A 363 25.47 52.19 68.28
CA THR A 363 24.23 52.25 67.53
C THR A 363 24.16 53.38 66.51
N SER A 364 23.21 53.21 65.59
CA SER A 364 22.34 54.27 65.03
C SER A 364 22.89 55.08 63.86
N GLU A 365 22.49 54.66 62.65
CA GLU A 365 21.65 55.52 61.82
C GLU A 365 20.45 54.72 61.31
N GLY A 366 19.25 55.28 61.50
CA GLY A 366 18.00 54.67 61.09
C GLY A 366 17.78 54.77 59.59
N ILE A 367 17.42 53.65 58.95
CA ILE A 367 16.76 53.66 57.65
C ILE A 367 15.57 52.68 57.67
N ILE A 368 14.44 53.22 57.23
CA ILE A 368 13.08 52.68 57.18
C ILE A 368 13.03 51.35 56.40
N ILE A 369 12.77 50.23 57.06
CA ILE A 369 12.38 48.98 56.36
C ILE A 369 11.26 48.26 57.13
N SER A 370 10.02 48.49 56.72
CA SER A 370 8.96 47.45 56.72
C SER A 370 7.71 47.87 55.92
N PRO A 371 7.83 48.01 54.58
CA PRO A 371 6.77 47.55 53.68
C PRO A 371 7.24 46.62 52.55
N ILE A 372 8.53 46.29 52.48
CA ILE A 372 9.14 45.59 51.33
C ILE A 372 8.63 44.13 51.16
N ARG A 373 8.30 43.42 52.25
CA ARG A 373 7.90 42.01 52.18
C ARG A 373 6.48 41.76 51.64
N ARG A 374 5.57 42.78 51.65
CA ARG A 374 4.21 42.63 51.10
C ARG A 374 4.09 43.06 49.63
N TYR A 375 4.92 44.00 49.17
CA TYR A 375 4.99 44.38 47.76
C TYR A 375 5.67 43.31 46.90
N SER A 376 6.67 42.60 47.44
CA SER A 376 7.35 41.49 46.76
C SER A 376 6.37 40.35 46.37
N ASN A 377 5.44 39.98 47.25
CA ASN A 377 4.46 38.92 46.94
C ASN A 377 3.44 39.34 45.88
N ILE A 378 3.05 40.61 45.82
CA ILE A 378 2.11 41.12 44.80
C ILE A 378 2.81 41.21 43.44
N ILE A 379 4.05 41.72 43.40
CA ILE A 379 4.85 41.76 42.17
C ILE A 379 5.11 40.34 41.67
N SER A 380 5.40 39.39 42.56
CA SER A 380 5.59 37.98 42.21
C SER A 380 4.32 37.36 41.58
N ILE A 381 3.13 37.65 42.11
CA ILE A 381 1.87 37.17 41.53
C ILE A 381 1.63 37.78 40.15
N ILE A 382 1.90 39.09 39.97
CA ILE A 382 1.73 39.76 38.66
C ILE A 382 2.72 39.20 37.63
N VAL A 383 3.98 38.97 38.01
CA VAL A 383 5.00 38.35 37.14
C VAL A 383 4.61 36.92 36.77
N LEU A 384 4.05 36.16 37.71
CA LEU A 384 3.63 34.79 37.44
C LEU A 384 2.42 34.76 36.50
N LEU A 385 1.50 35.72 36.64
CA LEU A 385 0.35 35.87 35.75
C LEU A 385 0.76 36.32 34.34
N THR A 386 1.73 37.22 34.21
CA THR A 386 2.24 37.64 32.89
C THR A 386 3.03 36.53 32.22
N VAL A 387 3.84 35.76 32.96
CA VAL A 387 4.53 34.56 32.42
C VAL A 387 3.52 33.50 31.96
N LEU A 388 2.41 33.31 32.68
CA LEU A 388 1.34 32.39 32.26
C LEU A 388 0.67 32.85 30.96
N ILE A 389 0.36 34.14 30.84
CA ILE A 389 -0.23 34.72 29.63
C ILE A 389 0.74 34.58 28.44
N VAL A 390 2.01 34.93 28.62
CA VAL A 390 3.04 34.78 27.59
C VAL A 390 3.24 33.30 27.21
N GLY A 391 3.22 32.40 28.18
CA GLY A 391 3.29 30.95 27.95
C GLY A 391 2.13 30.42 27.11
N VAL A 392 0.90 30.88 27.39
CA VAL A 392 -0.29 30.51 26.60
C VAL A 392 -0.20 31.07 25.17
N ILE A 393 0.31 32.30 25.00
CA ILE A 393 0.50 32.90 23.67
C ILE A 393 1.54 32.09 22.86
N ILE A 394 2.70 31.78 23.45
CA ILE A 394 3.76 31.00 22.80
C ILE A 394 3.25 29.59 22.46
N PHE A 395 2.55 28.93 23.38
CA PHE A 395 1.97 27.61 23.15
C PHE A 395 0.93 27.63 22.01
N SER A 396 0.11 28.68 21.93
CA SER A 396 -0.88 28.85 20.86
C SER A 396 -0.21 29.05 19.50
N ILE A 397 0.89 29.81 19.44
CA ILE A 397 1.69 29.99 18.22
C ILE A 397 2.34 28.67 17.81
N TYR A 398 2.93 27.94 18.75
CA TYR A 398 3.55 26.64 18.50
C TYR A 398 2.54 25.61 17.98
N TYR A 399 1.35 25.53 18.59
CA TYR A 399 0.28 24.65 18.14
C TYR A 399 -0.20 25.01 16.73
N ALA A 400 -0.38 26.30 16.43
CA ALA A 400 -0.76 26.75 15.09
C ALA A 400 0.30 26.40 14.03
N GLN A 401 1.59 26.52 14.36
CA GLN A 401 2.69 26.12 13.47
C GLN A 401 2.75 24.60 13.26
N HIS A 402 2.49 23.80 14.30
CA HIS A 402 2.48 22.34 14.20
C HIS A 402 1.30 21.82 13.36
N VAL A 403 0.14 22.46 13.45
CA VAL A 403 -1.02 22.16 12.59
C VAL A 403 -0.72 22.52 11.13
N LEU A 404 0.01 23.61 10.87
CA LEU A 404 0.45 23.97 9.52
C LEU A 404 1.52 23.02 8.94
N ALA A 405 2.32 22.38 9.80
CA ALA A 405 3.36 21.43 9.38
C ALA A 405 2.85 20.01 9.12
N THR A 406 1.62 19.68 9.53
CA THR A 406 1.04 18.33 9.41
C THR A 406 0.06 18.17 8.25
N ASP A 407 -0.12 19.19 7.41
CA ASP A 407 -1.05 19.17 6.27
C ASP A 407 -0.31 19.46 4.94
N PRO A 408 -0.05 18.47 4.05
CA PRO A 408 0.80 18.64 2.87
C PRO A 408 0.18 19.42 1.69
N THR A 409 -1.02 20.00 1.81
CA THR A 409 -1.78 20.47 0.64
C THR A 409 -1.74 21.98 0.36
N MET A 410 -0.87 22.77 1.01
CA MET A 410 -0.85 24.25 0.86
C MET A 410 0.42 24.87 0.25
N ASN A 411 1.12 24.19 -0.66
CA ASN A 411 2.21 24.84 -1.44
C ASN A 411 1.88 25.16 -2.92
N ASN A 412 0.71 24.80 -3.45
CA ASN A 412 0.43 24.98 -4.89
C ASN A 412 -0.57 26.09 -5.27
N SER A 413 -1.10 26.89 -4.33
CA SER A 413 -2.14 27.86 -4.65
C SER A 413 -1.74 29.34 -4.56
N LEU A 414 -0.45 29.68 -4.64
CA LEU A 414 -0.02 31.10 -4.61
C LEU A 414 0.39 31.71 -5.96
N ASN A 415 0.38 30.95 -7.06
CA ASN A 415 0.72 31.47 -8.39
C ASN A 415 -0.36 31.16 -9.41
N THR A 416 -1.56 31.76 -9.30
CA THR A 416 -2.43 32.07 -10.46
C THR A 416 -3.73 32.75 -10.00
N THR A 417 -3.71 34.08 -9.89
CA THR A 417 -4.94 34.89 -10.09
C THR A 417 -4.56 36.31 -10.48
N ALA A 418 -4.43 36.53 -11.78
CA ALA A 418 -4.63 37.82 -12.42
C ALA A 418 -5.20 37.53 -13.81
N SER A 419 -6.54 37.59 -13.94
CA SER A 419 -7.26 37.91 -15.18
C SER A 419 -8.78 37.90 -14.90
N THR A 420 -9.26 39.09 -14.58
CA THR A 420 -10.55 39.69 -14.99
C THR A 420 -11.64 38.80 -15.60
N THR A 421 -12.74 38.72 -14.86
CA THR A 421 -14.13 38.47 -15.28
C THR A 421 -14.65 39.54 -16.25
N ILE A 422 -15.16 39.11 -17.41
CA ILE A 422 -16.35 39.68 -18.06
C ILE A 422 -17.08 38.51 -18.75
N LEU A 423 -18.31 38.19 -18.34
CA LEU A 423 -19.30 37.66 -19.27
C LEU A 423 -20.73 37.88 -18.75
N THR A 424 -21.51 38.39 -19.69
CA THR A 424 -22.85 38.92 -19.66
C THR A 424 -23.92 37.84 -19.52
N SER A 425 -25.03 38.23 -18.91
CA SER A 425 -26.32 37.55 -18.88
C SER A 425 -26.99 37.48 -20.25
N SER A 426 -27.55 36.32 -20.62
CA SER A 426 -28.74 36.22 -21.48
C SER A 426 -29.45 34.87 -21.32
N THR A 427 -30.64 34.94 -20.72
CA THR A 427 -31.91 34.26 -21.06
C THR A 427 -31.94 32.94 -21.85
N THR A 428 -32.59 31.95 -21.21
CA THR A 428 -33.51 30.86 -21.67
C THR A 428 -34.14 30.96 -23.08
N PRO A 429 -34.64 29.85 -23.68
CA PRO A 429 -35.26 28.65 -23.06
C PRO A 429 -34.41 27.38 -23.05
#